data_AF-B8BIM2-F1
#
_entry.id   AF-B8BIM2-F1
#
_cell.length_a   1.000
_cell.length_b   1.000
_cell.length_c   1.000
_cell.angle_alpha   90.00
_cell.angle_beta   90.00
_cell.angle_gamma   90.00
#
_symmetry.space_group_name_H-M   'P 1'
#
loop_
_entity.id
_entity.type
_entity.pdbx_description
1 polymer ?
#
loop_
_entity_poly.entity_id
_entity_poly.type
_entity_poly.pdbx_seq_one_letter_code
_entity_poly.pdbx_strand_id
1 'polypeptide(L)'
;MAASALDSAWEGLTGSFTEFQLATVVTFLLHETVFFLSGLPSLLFERFGLFAKYKIQKKSNTPSYQNRCVLRLILYHVCVNLPVMVLSYPAFKFMGLRSSLPLPHWTVIVSQVLFYFVLEDFIFYWGHRALHTKWLYKHVHSVHHEYATPFGLTSEYAHPAEILFLGFATIVGPALTGPHLFTLWLWMVLRVLETVEAHSGYHFPWSPSNFLPLYGGSDFHDYHHRVLYTKSGNYASTFVYMDWLFGTDKDYRNAKAIEEKDGKHL
;
A
#
# COMPACT_ATOMS: atom_id res chain seq x y z
N MET A 1 -1.69 -23.28 31.70
CA MET A 1 -1.66 -23.61 30.27
C MET A 1 -0.36 -23.06 29.71
N ALA A 2 0.38 -23.83 28.91
CA ALA A 2 1.57 -23.29 28.25
C ALA A 2 1.17 -22.08 27.39
N ALA A 3 1.92 -20.99 27.46
CA ALA A 3 1.75 -19.87 26.54
C ALA A 3 1.85 -20.40 25.10
N SER A 4 1.05 -19.86 24.18
CA SER A 4 1.20 -20.22 22.78
C SER A 4 2.59 -19.79 22.28
N ALA A 5 3.12 -20.44 21.25
CA ALA A 5 4.41 -20.03 20.67
C ALA A 5 4.40 -18.54 20.23
N LEU A 6 3.22 -18.05 19.79
CA LEU A 6 3.02 -16.65 19.44
C LEU A 6 3.06 -15.74 20.68
N ASP A 7 2.39 -16.12 21.78
CA ASP A 7 2.44 -15.35 23.02
C ASP A 7 3.86 -15.30 23.59
N SER A 8 4.60 -16.41 23.57
CA SER A 8 5.99 -16.46 24.03
C SER A 8 6.92 -15.61 23.16
N ALA A 9 6.74 -15.61 21.84
CA ALA A 9 7.50 -14.74 20.94
C ALA A 9 7.18 -13.26 21.19
N TRP A 10 5.90 -12.93 21.40
CA TRP A 10 5.46 -11.58 21.71
C TRP A 10 5.96 -11.10 23.09
N GLU A 11 5.94 -11.98 24.10
CA GLU A 11 6.49 -11.72 25.43
C GLU A 11 8.00 -11.45 25.36
N GLY A 12 8.75 -12.24 24.59
CA GLY A 12 10.17 -12.00 24.36
C GLY A 12 10.46 -10.63 23.72
N LEU A 13 9.61 -10.22 22.77
CA LEU A 13 9.73 -8.94 22.09
C LEU A 13 9.39 -7.76 23.03
N THR A 14 8.26 -7.85 23.74
CA THR A 14 7.80 -6.84 24.69
C THR A 14 8.65 -6.76 25.95
N GLY A 15 9.36 -7.82 26.31
CA GLY A 15 10.38 -7.82 27.37
C GLY A 15 11.71 -7.19 26.95
N SER A 16 12.00 -7.12 25.65
CA SER A 16 13.26 -6.59 25.11
C SER A 16 13.20 -5.10 24.75
N PHE A 17 12.01 -4.56 24.48
CA PHE A 17 11.82 -3.20 24.01
C PHE A 17 10.67 -2.51 24.73
N THR A 18 10.82 -1.20 24.97
CA THR A 18 9.72 -0.36 25.47
C THR A 18 8.60 -0.25 24.43
N GLU A 19 7.36 0.01 24.88
CA GLU A 19 6.24 0.23 23.96
C GLU A 19 6.51 1.38 22.97
N PHE A 20 7.22 2.43 23.40
CA PHE A 20 7.67 3.51 22.51
C PHE A 20 8.60 2.99 21.41
N GLN A 21 9.64 2.21 21.75
CA GLN A 21 10.55 1.63 20.76
C GLN A 21 9.83 0.68 19.81
N LEU A 22 8.91 -0.13 20.34
CA LEU A 22 8.08 -1.04 19.56
C LEU A 22 7.21 -0.27 18.56
N ALA A 23 6.48 0.73 19.03
CA ALA A 23 5.54 1.49 18.23
C ALA A 23 6.22 2.43 17.20
N THR A 24 7.50 2.75 17.37
CA THR A 24 8.23 3.69 16.50
C THR A 24 9.30 2.99 15.68
N VAL A 25 10.51 2.79 16.22
CA VAL A 25 11.67 2.28 15.49
C VAL A 25 11.47 0.84 15.03
N VAL A 26 10.90 -0.04 15.87
CA VAL A 26 10.65 -1.43 15.47
C VAL A 26 9.52 -1.51 14.44
N THR A 27 8.43 -0.74 14.60
CA THR A 27 7.40 -0.59 13.55
C THR A 27 8.01 -0.12 12.23
N PHE A 28 8.88 0.89 12.26
CA PHE A 28 9.55 1.40 11.08
C PHE A 28 10.42 0.32 10.41
N LEU A 29 11.24 -0.41 11.19
CA LEU A 29 12.05 -1.49 10.64
C LEU A 29 11.21 -2.64 10.07
N LEU A 30 10.09 -2.97 10.72
CA LEU A 30 9.13 -3.95 10.21
C LEU A 30 8.53 -3.48 8.88
N HIS A 31 8.08 -2.23 8.82
CA HIS A 31 7.57 -1.60 7.61
C HIS A 31 8.60 -1.67 6.47
N GLU A 32 9.81 -1.14 6.68
CA GLU A 32 10.87 -1.14 5.67
C GLU A 32 11.22 -2.56 5.20
N THR A 33 11.28 -3.52 6.14
CA THR A 33 11.57 -4.92 5.81
C THR A 33 10.51 -5.49 4.89
N VAL A 34 9.23 -5.34 5.23
CA VAL A 34 8.12 -5.87 4.43
C VAL A 34 8.07 -5.16 3.08
N PHE A 35 8.21 -3.84 3.06
CA PHE A 35 8.18 -3.01 1.87
C PHE A 35 9.28 -3.41 0.87
N PHE A 36 10.54 -3.43 1.30
CA PHE A 36 11.64 -3.77 0.41
C PHE A 36 11.63 -5.24 0.00
N LEU A 37 11.32 -6.18 0.91
CA LEU A 37 11.27 -7.60 0.55
C LEU A 37 10.14 -7.91 -0.45
N SER A 38 9.01 -7.23 -0.35
CA SER A 38 7.90 -7.41 -1.28
C SER A 38 8.08 -6.68 -2.60
N GLY A 39 8.71 -5.50 -2.63
CA GLY A 39 8.86 -4.69 -3.85
C GLY A 39 10.15 -4.95 -4.65
N LEU A 40 11.23 -5.44 -4.02
CA LEU A 40 12.46 -5.79 -4.74
C LEU A 40 12.26 -6.84 -5.86
N PRO A 41 11.43 -7.89 -5.69
CA PRO A 41 11.18 -8.86 -6.75
C PRO A 41 10.77 -8.25 -8.09
N SER A 42 9.78 -7.34 -8.13
CA SER A 42 9.33 -6.70 -9.38
C SER A 42 10.40 -5.83 -10.03
N LEU A 43 11.20 -5.12 -9.22
CA LEU A 43 12.38 -4.39 -9.70
C LEU A 43 13.39 -5.34 -10.36
N LEU A 44 13.69 -6.48 -9.74
CA LEU A 44 14.63 -7.47 -10.26
C LEU A 44 14.08 -8.16 -11.52
N PHE A 45 12.78 -8.47 -11.54
CA PHE A 45 12.12 -9.02 -12.72
C PHE A 45 12.27 -8.08 -13.92
N GLU A 46 12.06 -6.78 -13.69
CA GLU A 46 12.23 -5.77 -14.74
C GLU A 46 13.70 -5.66 -15.20
N ARG A 47 14.65 -5.63 -14.27
CA ARG A 47 16.09 -5.51 -14.60
C ARG A 47 16.64 -6.67 -15.41
N PHE A 48 16.20 -7.88 -15.09
CA PHE A 48 16.71 -9.11 -15.67
C PHE A 48 15.78 -9.71 -16.74
N GLY A 49 14.67 -9.03 -17.07
CA GLY A 49 13.69 -9.51 -18.04
C GLY A 49 12.99 -10.80 -17.62
N LEU A 50 12.94 -11.10 -16.31
CA LEU A 50 12.27 -12.29 -15.79
C LEU A 50 10.75 -12.09 -15.86
N PHE A 51 10.01 -13.18 -16.08
CA PHE A 51 8.55 -13.15 -16.08
C PHE A 51 7.92 -12.12 -17.05
N ALA A 52 8.62 -11.73 -18.12
CA ALA A 52 8.18 -10.71 -19.07
C ALA A 52 6.79 -10.99 -19.71
N LYS A 53 6.37 -12.26 -19.75
CA LYS A 53 5.03 -12.66 -20.22
C LYS A 53 3.89 -12.21 -19.28
N TYR A 54 4.18 -12.00 -18.00
CA TYR A 54 3.23 -11.53 -16.98
C TYR A 54 3.33 -10.02 -16.74
N LYS A 55 4.28 -9.34 -17.39
CA LYS A 55 4.41 -7.90 -17.30
C LYS A 55 3.26 -7.23 -18.06
N ILE A 56 2.56 -6.32 -17.39
CA ILE A 56 1.38 -5.63 -17.93
C ILE A 56 1.83 -4.72 -19.08
N GLN A 57 2.57 -3.65 -18.76
CA GLN A 57 3.13 -2.76 -19.79
C GLN A 57 4.41 -3.34 -20.41
N LYS A 58 4.54 -3.24 -21.74
CA LYS A 58 5.77 -3.66 -22.45
C LYS A 58 6.95 -2.72 -22.22
N LYS A 59 6.68 -1.46 -21.88
CA LYS A 59 7.73 -0.51 -21.51
C LYS A 59 8.39 -0.96 -20.21
N SER A 60 9.69 -0.74 -20.09
CA SER A 60 10.43 -1.00 -18.85
C SER A 60 11.21 0.23 -18.44
N ASN A 61 11.38 0.44 -17.14
CA ASN A 61 12.22 1.51 -16.61
C ASN A 61 13.70 1.17 -16.80
N THR A 62 14.53 2.20 -17.00
CA THR A 62 15.98 1.99 -17.03
C THR A 62 16.52 1.75 -15.62
N PRO A 63 17.63 1.00 -15.46
CA PRO A 63 18.22 0.78 -14.14
C PRO A 63 18.60 2.07 -13.39
N SER A 64 19.06 3.10 -14.10
CA SER A 64 19.37 4.41 -13.50
C SER A 64 18.12 5.13 -13.00
N TYR A 65 16.99 4.97 -13.68
CA TYR A 65 15.71 5.54 -13.27
C TYR A 65 15.18 4.82 -12.02
N GLN A 66 15.23 3.49 -11.99
CA GLN A 66 14.89 2.71 -10.80
C GLN A 66 15.79 3.04 -9.61
N ASN A 67 17.11 3.18 -9.82
CA ASN A 67 18.04 3.55 -8.74
C ASN A 67 17.71 4.91 -8.13
N ARG A 68 17.29 5.89 -8.95
CA ARG A 68 16.83 7.19 -8.48
C ARG A 68 15.58 7.07 -7.60
N CYS A 69 14.62 6.25 -7.99
CA CYS A 69 13.43 5.94 -7.20
C CYS A 69 13.82 5.43 -5.82
N VAL A 70 14.64 4.37 -5.78
CA VAL A 70 15.04 3.71 -4.53
C VAL A 70 15.77 4.67 -3.59
N LEU A 71 16.72 5.46 -4.10
CA LEU A 71 17.47 6.42 -3.28
C LEU A 71 16.58 7.51 -2.68
N ARG A 72 15.66 8.07 -3.47
CA ARG A 72 14.70 9.08 -3.00
C ARG A 72 13.70 8.49 -2.00
N LEU A 73 13.24 7.28 -2.25
CA LEU A 73 12.33 6.57 -1.36
C LEU A 73 12.96 6.33 0.00
N ILE A 74 14.19 5.81 0.07
CA ILE A 74 14.92 5.64 1.33
C ILE A 74 15.04 6.99 2.07
N LEU A 75 15.36 8.07 1.35
CA LEU A 75 15.42 9.41 1.92
C LEU A 75 14.06 9.84 2.50
N TYR A 76 12.95 9.64 1.77
CA TYR A 76 11.62 10.01 2.25
C TYR A 76 11.17 9.15 3.44
N HIS A 77 11.46 7.85 3.43
CA HIS A 77 11.10 6.98 4.55
C HIS A 77 11.85 7.38 5.82
N VAL A 78 13.14 7.66 5.72
CA VAL A 78 13.95 8.08 6.87
C VAL A 78 13.63 9.52 7.32
N CYS A 79 13.43 10.46 6.40
CA CYS A 79 13.24 11.87 6.74
C CYS A 79 11.78 12.29 6.94
N VAL A 80 10.81 11.46 6.53
CA VAL A 80 9.37 11.74 6.68
C VAL A 80 8.70 10.66 7.51
N ASN A 81 8.71 9.39 7.06
CA ASN A 81 7.93 8.33 7.72
C ASN A 81 8.41 8.08 9.15
N LEU A 82 9.71 7.92 9.37
CA LEU A 82 10.27 7.68 10.71
C LEU A 82 9.96 8.85 11.68
N PRO A 83 10.23 10.14 11.35
CA PRO A 83 9.79 11.26 12.19
C PRO A 83 8.29 11.28 12.46
N VAL A 84 7.45 11.01 11.45
CA VAL A 84 5.99 10.95 11.63
C VAL A 84 5.60 9.85 12.60
N MET A 85 6.19 8.65 12.51
CA MET A 85 5.93 7.56 13.45
C MET A 85 6.34 7.94 14.88
N VAL A 86 7.52 8.54 15.05
CA VAL A 86 8.04 8.99 16.36
C VAL A 86 7.13 10.07 16.97
N LEU A 87 6.76 11.08 16.19
CA LEU A 87 5.95 12.22 16.66
C LEU A 87 4.48 11.84 16.88
N SER A 88 3.98 10.80 16.20
CA SER A 88 2.60 10.36 16.35
C SER A 88 2.36 9.47 17.57
N TYR A 89 3.42 8.91 18.17
CA TYR A 89 3.28 7.98 19.31
C TYR A 89 2.43 8.50 20.47
N PRO A 90 2.60 9.75 20.97
CA PRO A 90 1.75 10.26 22.05
C PRO A 90 0.27 10.29 21.69
N ALA A 91 -0.07 10.61 20.44
CA ALA A 91 -1.44 10.60 19.95
C ALA A 91 -2.00 9.17 19.92
N PHE A 92 -1.24 8.20 19.40
CA PHE A 92 -1.64 6.79 19.43
C PHE A 92 -1.82 6.26 20.86
N LYS A 93 -0.94 6.67 21.77
CA LYS A 93 -1.06 6.27 23.18
C LYS A 93 -2.32 6.85 23.81
N PHE A 94 -2.62 8.12 23.54
CA PHE A 94 -3.88 8.76 23.94
C PHE A 94 -5.10 8.05 23.35
N MET A 95 -5.01 7.56 22.12
CA MET A 95 -6.06 6.80 21.43
C MET A 95 -6.19 5.33 21.91
N GLY A 96 -5.39 4.88 22.87
CA GLY A 96 -5.53 3.57 23.50
C GLY A 96 -4.65 2.45 22.92
N LEU A 97 -3.59 2.79 22.18
CA LEU A 97 -2.59 1.81 21.75
C LEU A 97 -2.00 1.07 22.97
N ARG A 98 -1.93 -0.25 22.86
CA ARG A 98 -1.34 -1.15 23.87
C ARG A 98 -0.50 -2.25 23.24
N SER A 99 0.62 -2.62 23.86
CA SER A 99 1.43 -3.77 23.45
C SER A 99 1.44 -4.94 24.45
N SER A 100 0.85 -4.76 25.63
CA SER A 100 0.86 -5.77 26.69
C SER A 100 -0.02 -6.98 26.37
N LEU A 101 0.43 -8.17 26.78
CA LEU A 101 -0.40 -9.37 26.81
C LEU A 101 -1.69 -9.19 27.65
N PRO A 102 -2.75 -9.99 27.40
CA PRO A 102 -2.85 -11.02 26.36
C PRO A 102 -3.01 -10.44 24.95
N LEU A 103 -2.57 -11.18 23.93
CA LEU A 103 -2.87 -10.83 22.54
C LEU A 103 -4.40 -10.78 22.31
N PRO A 104 -4.90 -9.92 21.42
CA PRO A 104 -6.32 -9.88 21.11
C PRO A 104 -6.78 -11.22 20.52
N HIS A 105 -7.99 -11.62 20.89
CA HIS A 105 -8.62 -12.78 20.29
C HIS A 105 -8.75 -12.57 18.76
N TRP A 106 -8.54 -13.63 17.97
CA TRP A 106 -8.46 -13.54 16.51
C TRP A 106 -9.70 -12.89 15.87
N THR A 107 -10.89 -13.06 16.47
CA THR A 107 -12.13 -12.41 15.98
C THR A 107 -12.05 -10.88 16.09
N VAL A 108 -11.44 -10.34 17.15
CA VAL A 108 -11.22 -8.90 17.32
C VAL A 108 -10.27 -8.40 16.25
N ILE A 109 -9.17 -9.13 16.02
CA ILE A 109 -8.18 -8.81 14.98
C ILE A 109 -8.85 -8.75 13.61
N VAL A 110 -9.58 -9.79 13.21
CA VAL A 110 -10.27 -9.86 11.91
C VAL A 110 -11.31 -8.75 11.78
N SER A 111 -12.14 -8.52 12.81
CA SER A 111 -13.15 -7.45 12.76
C SER A 111 -12.55 -6.06 12.60
N GLN A 112 -11.43 -5.80 13.29
CA GLN A 112 -10.71 -4.53 13.21
C GLN A 112 -10.07 -4.35 11.85
N VAL A 113 -9.35 -5.35 11.35
CA VAL A 113 -8.71 -5.30 10.03
C VAL A 113 -9.72 -5.10 8.91
N LEU A 114 -10.86 -5.81 8.92
CA LEU A 114 -11.93 -5.61 7.94
C LEU A 114 -12.53 -4.19 8.02
N PHE A 115 -12.76 -3.69 9.24
CA PHE A 115 -13.20 -2.31 9.43
C PHE A 115 -12.18 -1.30 8.89
N TYR A 116 -10.88 -1.53 9.09
CA TYR A 116 -9.83 -0.65 8.58
C TYR A 116 -9.77 -0.64 7.06
N PHE A 117 -9.88 -1.81 6.41
CA PHE A 117 -9.95 -1.87 4.94
C PHE A 117 -11.10 -1.03 4.39
N VAL A 118 -12.31 -1.18 4.94
CA VAL A 118 -13.48 -0.43 4.47
C VAL A 118 -13.29 1.08 4.65
N LEU A 119 -12.78 1.50 5.81
CA LEU A 119 -12.60 2.92 6.10
C LEU A 119 -11.45 3.56 5.31
N GLU A 120 -10.33 2.86 5.18
CA GLU A 120 -9.18 3.31 4.40
C GLU A 120 -9.54 3.42 2.92
N ASP A 121 -10.22 2.42 2.34
CA ASP A 121 -10.68 2.49 0.95
C ASP A 121 -11.56 3.72 0.69
N PHE A 122 -12.48 4.01 1.60
CA PHE A 122 -13.37 5.15 1.46
C PHE A 122 -12.60 6.49 1.48
N ILE A 123 -11.70 6.67 2.46
CA ILE A 123 -10.91 7.91 2.60
C ILE A 123 -9.93 8.03 1.43
N PHE A 124 -9.26 6.95 1.07
CA PHE A 124 -8.30 6.89 -0.02
C PHE A 124 -8.97 7.22 -1.34
N TYR A 125 -10.10 6.59 -1.68
CA TYR A 125 -10.81 6.85 -2.94
C TYR A 125 -11.08 8.34 -3.17
N TRP A 126 -11.61 9.03 -2.15
CA TRP A 126 -11.91 10.46 -2.27
C TRP A 126 -10.66 11.33 -2.33
N GLY A 127 -9.65 11.03 -1.51
CA GLY A 127 -8.42 11.81 -1.53
C GLY A 127 -7.59 11.57 -2.79
N HIS A 128 -7.52 10.34 -3.29
CA HIS A 128 -6.87 10.00 -4.55
C HIS A 128 -7.57 10.68 -5.73
N ARG A 129 -8.91 10.65 -5.78
CA ARG A 129 -9.68 11.41 -6.76
C ARG A 129 -9.41 12.92 -6.66
N ALA A 130 -9.28 13.48 -5.46
CA ALA A 130 -8.93 14.88 -5.26
C ALA A 130 -7.49 15.19 -5.73
N LEU A 131 -6.54 14.28 -5.50
CA LEU A 131 -5.15 14.38 -5.98
C LEU A 131 -5.07 14.46 -7.51
N HIS A 132 -6.04 13.91 -8.23
CA HIS A 132 -6.15 14.03 -9.70
C HIS A 132 -6.79 15.35 -10.19
N THR A 133 -7.15 16.28 -9.31
CA THR A 133 -7.52 17.63 -9.74
C THR A 133 -6.30 18.37 -10.30
N LYS A 134 -6.51 19.25 -11.28
CA LYS A 134 -5.43 19.90 -12.05
C LYS A 134 -4.29 20.48 -11.21
N TRP A 135 -4.60 21.13 -10.09
CA TRP A 135 -3.57 21.75 -9.24
C TRP A 135 -2.83 20.71 -8.39
N LEU A 136 -3.56 19.81 -7.72
CA LEU A 136 -2.95 18.77 -6.88
C LEU A 136 -2.15 17.78 -7.72
N TYR A 137 -2.65 17.41 -8.91
CA TYR A 137 -1.92 16.55 -9.81
C TYR A 137 -0.60 17.20 -10.21
N LYS A 138 -0.64 18.44 -10.71
CA LYS A 138 0.57 19.12 -11.19
C LYS A 138 1.66 19.24 -10.13
N HIS A 139 1.31 19.54 -8.88
CA HIS A 139 2.30 19.92 -7.85
C HIS A 139 2.56 18.84 -6.80
N VAL A 140 1.71 17.82 -6.67
CA VAL A 140 1.80 16.79 -5.64
C VAL A 140 1.83 15.42 -6.31
N HIS A 141 0.73 15.02 -6.94
CA HIS A 141 0.53 13.63 -7.38
C HIS A 141 1.30 13.26 -8.66
N SER A 142 1.78 14.25 -9.41
CA SER A 142 2.68 14.03 -10.55
C SER A 142 4.00 13.38 -10.16
N VAL A 143 4.42 13.50 -8.88
CA VAL A 143 5.59 12.78 -8.35
C VAL A 143 5.31 11.28 -8.30
N HIS A 144 4.12 10.90 -7.82
CA HIS A 144 3.72 9.49 -7.81
C HIS A 144 3.60 8.91 -9.23
N HIS A 145 3.03 9.69 -10.15
CA HIS A 145 2.93 9.35 -11.58
C HIS A 145 4.24 9.55 -12.38
N GLU A 146 5.37 9.88 -11.73
CA GLU A 146 6.68 9.97 -12.39
C GLU A 146 7.08 8.62 -13.03
N TYR A 147 6.63 7.50 -12.43
CA TYR A 147 6.88 6.14 -12.91
C TYR A 147 5.61 5.51 -13.51
N ALA A 148 5.20 5.99 -14.69
CA ALA A 148 4.02 5.50 -15.42
C ALA A 148 4.00 3.97 -15.66
N THR A 149 5.15 3.31 -15.63
CA THR A 149 5.25 1.84 -15.52
C THR A 149 5.75 1.48 -14.13
N PRO A 150 4.86 1.12 -13.19
CA PRO A 150 5.25 0.89 -11.79
C PRO A 150 6.02 -0.45 -11.62
N PHE A 151 6.81 -0.58 -10.54
CA PHE A 151 7.62 -1.78 -10.26
C PHE A 151 7.67 -2.18 -8.77
N GLY A 152 6.57 -2.04 -8.06
CA GLY A 152 6.37 -2.44 -6.66
C GLY A 152 6.88 -1.38 -5.70
N LEU A 153 8.19 -1.06 -5.74
CA LEU A 153 8.77 -0.01 -4.90
C LEU A 153 8.29 1.41 -5.24
N THR A 154 7.66 1.59 -6.41
CA THR A 154 7.05 2.88 -6.79
C THR A 154 5.78 3.19 -6.00
N SER A 155 5.18 2.20 -5.31
CA SER A 155 3.95 2.37 -4.52
C SER A 155 4.05 3.48 -3.47
N GLU A 156 5.20 3.63 -2.83
CA GLU A 156 5.44 4.65 -1.80
C GLU A 156 6.35 5.79 -2.30
N TYR A 157 6.68 5.81 -3.59
CA TYR A 157 7.33 6.97 -4.20
C TYR A 157 6.30 8.06 -4.44
N ALA A 158 6.23 9.03 -3.51
CA ALA A 158 5.26 10.11 -3.57
C ALA A 158 5.82 11.42 -3.01
N HIS A 159 5.12 12.51 -3.26
CA HIS A 159 5.42 13.80 -2.65
C HIS A 159 5.17 13.72 -1.11
N PRO A 160 5.96 14.39 -0.25
CA PRO A 160 5.77 14.32 1.21
C PRO A 160 4.35 14.64 1.70
N ALA A 161 3.66 15.59 1.06
CA ALA A 161 2.26 15.89 1.38
C ALA A 161 1.30 14.72 1.09
N GLU A 162 1.58 13.94 0.04
CA GLU A 162 0.82 12.74 -0.30
C GLU A 162 1.14 11.61 0.68
N ILE A 163 2.41 11.42 1.05
CA ILE A 163 2.82 10.48 2.10
C ILE A 163 2.04 10.73 3.41
N LEU A 164 1.91 12.00 3.82
CA LEU A 164 1.14 12.36 5.02
C LEU A 164 -0.36 12.06 4.88
N PHE A 165 -0.95 12.31 3.71
CA PHE A 165 -2.34 11.97 3.43
C PHE A 165 -2.58 10.45 3.47
N LEU A 166 -1.71 9.67 2.82
CA LEU A 166 -1.79 8.20 2.77
C LEU A 166 -1.60 7.58 4.16
N GLY A 167 -0.63 8.10 4.92
CA GLY A 167 -0.41 7.74 6.31
C GLY A 167 -1.64 8.04 7.17
N PHE A 168 -2.27 9.20 6.99
CA PHE A 168 -3.52 9.54 7.67
C PHE A 168 -4.64 8.56 7.31
N ALA A 169 -4.91 8.31 6.02
CA ALA A 169 -5.95 7.38 5.57
C ALA A 169 -5.78 5.98 6.19
N THR A 170 -4.53 5.49 6.24
CA THR A 170 -4.18 4.19 6.82
C THR A 170 -4.39 4.11 8.33
N ILE A 171 -4.27 5.23 9.04
CA ILE A 171 -4.24 5.27 10.51
C ILE A 171 -5.58 5.67 11.15
N VAL A 172 -6.48 6.34 10.43
CA VAL A 172 -7.78 6.76 11.01
C VAL A 172 -8.56 5.57 11.60
N GLY A 173 -8.59 4.42 10.94
CA GLY A 173 -9.25 3.20 11.47
C GLY A 173 -8.65 2.73 12.81
N PRO A 174 -7.34 2.45 12.86
CA PRO A 174 -6.63 2.17 14.11
C PRO A 174 -6.84 3.25 15.20
N ALA A 175 -6.78 4.53 14.84
CA ALA A 175 -6.96 5.64 15.78
C ALA A 175 -8.35 5.61 16.46
N LEU A 176 -9.40 5.20 15.75
CA LEU A 176 -10.77 5.12 16.28
C LEU A 176 -10.99 3.95 17.23
N THR A 177 -10.16 2.92 17.17
CA THR A 177 -10.39 1.65 17.89
C THR A 177 -9.38 1.35 18.99
N GLY A 178 -8.26 2.08 19.04
CA GLY A 178 -7.18 1.86 20.00
C GLY A 178 -6.69 0.40 19.99
N PRO A 179 -6.17 -0.10 18.85
CA PRO A 179 -5.84 -1.50 18.70
C PRO A 179 -4.67 -1.89 19.59
N HIS A 180 -4.53 -3.20 19.76
CA HIS A 180 -3.26 -3.75 20.21
C HIS A 180 -2.20 -3.60 19.11
N LEU A 181 -0.94 -3.36 19.49
CA LEU A 181 0.16 -3.14 18.54
C LEU A 181 0.32 -4.30 17.55
N PHE A 182 0.11 -5.54 18.00
CA PHE A 182 0.06 -6.71 17.12
C PHE A 182 -0.96 -6.57 15.97
N THR A 183 -2.18 -6.09 16.27
CA THR A 183 -3.21 -5.86 15.25
C THR A 183 -2.82 -4.72 14.31
N LEU A 184 -2.21 -3.65 14.85
CA LEU A 184 -1.70 -2.54 14.05
C LEU A 184 -0.58 -3.00 13.11
N TRP A 185 0.34 -3.84 13.57
CA TRP A 185 1.39 -4.43 12.73
C TRP A 185 0.82 -5.34 11.65
N LEU A 186 -0.14 -6.21 11.97
CA LEU A 186 -0.80 -7.03 10.96
C LEU A 186 -1.48 -6.16 9.90
N TRP A 187 -2.22 -5.12 10.32
CA TRP A 187 -2.83 -4.16 9.41
C TRP A 187 -1.80 -3.48 8.50
N MET A 188 -0.73 -2.94 9.08
CA MET A 188 0.35 -2.29 8.33
C MET A 188 0.99 -3.24 7.33
N VAL A 189 1.31 -4.48 7.73
CA VAL A 189 1.88 -5.50 6.84
C VAL A 189 0.94 -5.80 5.68
N LEU A 190 -0.35 -6.00 5.94
CA LEU A 190 -1.32 -6.24 4.88
C LEU A 190 -1.42 -5.05 3.92
N ARG A 191 -1.41 -3.81 4.42
CA ARG A 191 -1.44 -2.61 3.58
C ARG A 191 -0.20 -2.43 2.72
N VAL A 192 0.99 -2.67 3.28
CA VAL A 192 2.25 -2.62 2.54
C VAL A 192 2.28 -3.69 1.44
N LEU A 193 1.89 -4.92 1.75
CA LEU A 193 1.85 -6.00 0.77
C LEU A 193 0.85 -5.72 -0.36
N GLU A 194 -0.32 -5.20 -0.01
CA GLU A 194 -1.37 -4.84 -0.97
C GLU A 194 -0.90 -3.71 -1.91
N THR A 195 -0.40 -2.59 -1.38
CA THR A 195 0.01 -1.46 -2.23
C THR A 195 1.18 -1.82 -3.14
N VAL A 196 2.12 -2.63 -2.66
CA VAL A 196 3.24 -3.12 -3.47
C VAL A 196 2.75 -4.08 -4.56
N GLU A 197 1.77 -4.96 -4.28
CA GLU A 197 1.15 -5.82 -5.30
C GLU A 197 0.48 -4.98 -6.38
N ALA A 198 -0.35 -4.02 -5.98
CA ALA A 198 -1.06 -3.11 -6.88
C ALA A 198 -0.11 -2.29 -7.78
N HIS A 199 1.11 -2.02 -7.32
CA HIS A 199 2.13 -1.30 -8.10
C HIS A 199 3.17 -2.21 -8.74
N SER A 200 3.04 -3.53 -8.64
CA SER A 200 4.11 -4.45 -9.06
C SER A 200 4.46 -4.34 -10.55
N GLY A 201 3.51 -3.93 -11.40
CA GLY A 201 3.64 -3.92 -12.86
C GLY A 201 3.53 -5.31 -13.50
N TYR A 202 3.16 -6.33 -12.71
CA TYR A 202 2.97 -7.71 -13.14
C TYR A 202 1.60 -8.23 -12.74
N HIS A 203 0.97 -8.97 -13.65
CA HIS A 203 -0.25 -9.72 -13.38
C HIS A 203 0.03 -11.20 -13.57
N PHE A 204 0.12 -11.92 -12.45
CA PHE A 204 0.41 -13.35 -12.44
C PHE A 204 -0.88 -14.17 -12.43
N PRO A 205 -0.85 -15.45 -12.85
CA PRO A 205 -1.99 -16.35 -12.68
C PRO A 205 -2.46 -16.48 -11.22
N TRP A 206 -1.56 -16.25 -10.27
CA TRP A 206 -1.85 -16.26 -8.83
C TRP A 206 -2.01 -14.86 -8.21
N SER A 207 -2.10 -13.79 -9.01
CA SER A 207 -2.41 -12.46 -8.48
C SER A 207 -3.75 -12.47 -7.73
N PRO A 208 -3.89 -11.79 -6.57
CA PRO A 208 -5.11 -11.84 -5.77
C PRO A 208 -6.38 -11.41 -6.52
N SER A 209 -6.25 -10.51 -7.50
CA SER A 209 -7.37 -10.02 -8.34
C SER A 209 -8.01 -11.12 -9.19
N ASN A 210 -7.31 -12.24 -9.42
CA ASN A 210 -7.90 -13.40 -10.10
C ASN A 210 -8.83 -14.22 -9.20
N PHE A 211 -8.77 -14.04 -7.88
CA PHE A 211 -9.53 -14.83 -6.91
C PHE A 211 -10.50 -13.97 -6.06
N LEU A 212 -10.24 -12.67 -5.97
CA LEU A 212 -11.01 -11.72 -5.15
C LEU A 212 -11.75 -10.73 -6.06
N PRO A 213 -13.07 -10.88 -6.29
CA PRO A 213 -13.79 -10.18 -7.36
C PRO A 213 -13.90 -8.66 -7.19
N LEU A 214 -13.72 -8.15 -5.96
CA LEU A 214 -13.72 -6.71 -5.70
C LEU A 214 -12.32 -6.12 -5.62
N TYR A 215 -11.27 -6.95 -5.69
CA TYR A 215 -9.89 -6.49 -5.55
C TYR A 215 -9.34 -5.95 -6.87
N GLY A 216 -8.87 -4.71 -6.88
CA GLY A 216 -8.35 -4.07 -8.11
C GLY A 216 -7.03 -4.71 -8.56
N GLY A 217 -6.08 -4.80 -7.62
CA GLY A 217 -4.75 -5.34 -7.86
C GLY A 217 -3.96 -4.61 -8.95
N SER A 218 -2.89 -5.27 -9.40
CA SER A 218 -1.90 -4.66 -10.30
C SER A 218 -2.44 -4.16 -11.64
N ASP A 219 -3.29 -4.93 -12.33
CA ASP A 219 -3.82 -4.56 -13.65
C ASP A 219 -4.69 -3.29 -13.59
N PHE A 220 -5.51 -3.16 -12.53
CA PHE A 220 -6.38 -2.00 -12.33
C PHE A 220 -5.58 -0.72 -12.08
N HIS A 221 -4.53 -0.81 -11.26
CA HIS A 221 -3.72 0.34 -10.90
C HIS A 221 -2.63 0.67 -11.94
N ASP A 222 -2.13 -0.32 -12.66
CA ASP A 222 -1.24 -0.10 -13.81
C ASP A 222 -1.96 0.69 -14.91
N TYR A 223 -3.22 0.36 -15.20
CA TYR A 223 -4.06 1.16 -16.10
C TYR A 223 -4.15 2.63 -15.66
N HIS A 224 -4.32 2.86 -14.36
CA HIS A 224 -4.37 4.21 -13.78
C HIS A 224 -3.08 5.02 -14.05
N HIS A 225 -1.90 4.42 -13.80
CA HIS A 225 -0.60 5.05 -14.06
C HIS A 225 -0.30 5.27 -15.54
N ARG A 226 -0.83 4.41 -16.40
CA ARG A 226 -0.61 4.48 -17.85
C ARG A 226 -1.42 5.60 -18.51
N VAL A 227 -2.62 5.87 -18.01
CA VAL A 227 -3.54 6.84 -18.64
C VAL A 227 -3.18 8.26 -18.22
N LEU A 228 -3.31 9.21 -19.16
CA LEU A 228 -3.10 10.62 -18.87
C LEU A 228 -4.08 11.12 -17.81
N TYR A 229 -3.63 11.99 -16.91
CA TYR A 229 -4.45 12.55 -15.82
C TYR A 229 -5.80 13.15 -16.27
N THR A 230 -5.90 13.64 -17.51
CA THR A 230 -7.14 14.19 -18.09
C THR A 230 -8.23 13.14 -18.36
N LYS A 231 -7.86 11.86 -18.33
CA LYS A 231 -8.74 10.69 -18.44
C LYS A 231 -8.60 9.80 -17.19
N SER A 232 -8.29 10.41 -16.05
CA SER A 232 -8.08 9.67 -14.80
C SER A 232 -9.36 8.98 -14.33
N GLY A 233 -9.15 7.86 -13.64
CA GLY A 233 -10.15 6.97 -13.07
C GLY A 233 -9.46 5.99 -12.14
N ASN A 234 -10.09 4.88 -11.78
CA ASN A 234 -9.45 3.80 -11.02
C ASN A 234 -8.80 4.28 -9.71
N TYR A 235 -9.57 4.94 -8.85
CA TYR A 235 -9.07 5.61 -7.66
C TYR A 235 -9.06 4.75 -6.39
N ALA A 236 -9.66 3.56 -6.42
CA ALA A 236 -9.67 2.64 -5.28
C ALA A 236 -8.27 2.34 -4.74
N SER A 237 -8.20 2.11 -3.43
CA SER A 237 -6.99 1.63 -2.76
C SER A 237 -6.85 0.13 -2.97
N THR A 238 -7.80 -0.62 -2.40
CA THR A 238 -7.86 -2.09 -2.39
C THR A 238 -9.07 -2.58 -3.18
N PHE A 239 -10.28 -2.12 -2.83
CA PHE A 239 -11.53 -2.63 -3.43
C PHE A 239 -12.18 -1.63 -4.40
N VAL A 240 -12.52 -2.10 -5.61
CA VAL A 240 -13.00 -1.26 -6.74
C VAL A 240 -14.45 -0.79 -6.62
N TYR A 241 -15.14 -1.11 -5.53
CA TYR A 241 -16.58 -0.84 -5.37
C TYR A 241 -16.94 0.65 -5.45
N MET A 242 -16.07 1.53 -4.93
CA MET A 242 -16.27 2.98 -5.05
C MET A 242 -16.17 3.44 -6.50
N ASP A 243 -15.18 2.94 -7.26
CA ASP A 243 -15.07 3.28 -8.67
C ASP A 243 -16.27 2.82 -9.48
N TRP A 244 -16.78 1.62 -9.20
CA TRP A 244 -17.99 1.11 -9.83
C TRP A 244 -19.22 1.98 -9.51
N LEU A 245 -19.41 2.35 -8.23
CA LEU A 245 -20.54 3.17 -7.78
C LEU A 245 -20.52 4.58 -8.40
N PHE A 246 -19.34 5.17 -8.56
CA PHE A 246 -19.18 6.53 -9.10
C PHE A 246 -18.80 6.56 -10.58
N GLY A 247 -18.65 5.40 -11.22
CA GLY A 247 -18.36 5.25 -12.64
C GLY A 247 -16.96 5.71 -13.06
N THR A 248 -15.98 5.66 -12.16
CA THR A 248 -14.58 6.04 -12.43
C THR A 248 -13.72 4.86 -12.92
N ASP A 249 -14.29 3.66 -13.07
CA ASP A 249 -13.66 2.48 -13.69
C ASP A 249 -14.15 2.20 -15.13
N LYS A 250 -15.05 3.03 -15.68
CA LYS A 250 -15.71 2.75 -16.97
C LYS A 250 -14.73 2.58 -18.13
N ASP A 251 -13.74 3.46 -18.21
CA ASP A 251 -12.74 3.43 -19.28
C ASP A 251 -11.83 2.21 -19.17
N TYR A 252 -11.48 1.81 -17.93
CA TYR A 252 -10.77 0.57 -17.66
C TYR A 252 -11.58 -0.65 -18.12
N ARG A 253 -12.85 -0.75 -17.71
CA ARG A 253 -13.73 -1.88 -18.09
C ARG A 253 -13.96 -1.96 -19.59
N ASN A 254 -14.10 -0.82 -20.25
CA ASN A 254 -14.19 -0.76 -21.71
C ASN A 254 -12.89 -1.24 -22.37
N ALA A 255 -11.73 -0.86 -21.84
CA ALA A 255 -10.44 -1.34 -22.33
C ALA A 255 -10.31 -2.88 -22.15
N LYS A 256 -10.65 -3.43 -20.98
CA LYS A 256 -10.64 -4.88 -20.74
C LYS A 256 -11.56 -5.64 -21.69
N ALA A 257 -12.77 -5.13 -21.94
CA ALA A 257 -13.71 -5.76 -22.87
C ALA A 257 -13.16 -5.80 -24.32
N ILE A 258 -12.40 -4.78 -24.73
CA ILE A 258 -11.73 -4.77 -26.03
C ILE A 258 -10.57 -5.77 -26.06
N GLU A 259 -9.74 -5.82 -25.01
CA GLU A 259 -8.63 -6.79 -24.88
C GLU A 259 -9.12 -8.24 -24.99
N GLU A 260 -10.21 -8.58 -24.29
CA GLU A 260 -10.83 -9.91 -24.31
C GLU A 260 -11.36 -10.26 -25.70
N LYS A 261 -11.96 -9.30 -26.39
CA LYS A 261 -12.51 -9.50 -27.73
C LYS A 261 -11.42 -9.70 -28.79
N ASP A 262 -10.34 -8.93 -28.70
CA ASP A 262 -9.25 -8.95 -29.68
C ASP A 262 -8.18 -10.02 -29.37
N GLY A 263 -8.24 -10.65 -28.20
CA GLY A 263 -7.23 -11.61 -27.73
C GLY A 263 -5.85 -10.98 -27.51
N LYS A 264 -5.79 -9.67 -27.24
CA LYS A 264 -4.55 -8.91 -27.07
C LYS A 264 -4.53 -8.20 -25.72
N HIS A 265 -3.44 -8.36 -24.97
CA HIS A 265 -3.12 -7.52 -23.81
C HIS A 265 -2.53 -6.18 -24.30
N LEU A 266 -3.00 -5.03 -23.78
CA LEU A 266 -2.44 -3.69 -24.07
C LEU A 266 -1.13 -3.42 -23.30
#